data_AF-A0A1G6RQ00-F1
#
_entry.id   AF-A0A1G6RQ00-F1
#
_cell.length_a   1.000
_cell.length_b   1.000
_cell.length_c   1.000
_cell.angle_alpha   90.00
_cell.angle_beta   90.00
_cell.angle_gamma   90.00
#
_symmetry.space_group_name_H-M   'P 1'
#
loop_
_entity.id
_entity.type
_entity.pdbx_description
1 polymer ?
#
loop_
_entity_poly.entity_id
_entity_poly.type
_entity_poly.pdbx_seq_one_letter_code
_entity_poly.pdbx_strand_id
1 'polypeptide(L)'
;MTPSYGPWRDDIVKLLNDALATELVCVLRYKRHYFTANGVASPAIADECLVHANEESAHSDKIAERIVQLGGQRDFNPKTLLDRSHADYDEATELQAMVNGRQSLSAPRLMASLAFSLASP
;
A
#
# COMPACT_ATOMS: atom_id res chain seq x y z
N MET A 1 12.79 -15.08 19.73
CA MET A 1 11.46 -14.52 19.45
C MET A 1 11.40 -13.17 20.15
N THR A 2 11.22 -12.08 19.41
CA THR A 2 11.09 -10.75 20.01
C THR A 2 9.74 -10.68 20.71
N PRO A 3 9.66 -10.25 21.98
CA PRO A 3 8.37 -10.17 22.67
C PRO A 3 7.48 -9.13 21.99
N SER A 4 6.36 -9.55 21.39
CA SER A 4 5.40 -8.66 20.70
C SER A 4 4.55 -7.80 21.65
N TYR A 5 5.04 -7.50 22.86
CA TYR A 5 4.24 -6.94 23.94
C TYR A 5 4.88 -5.65 24.48
N GLY A 6 4.76 -4.58 23.69
CA GLY A 6 4.86 -3.21 24.18
C GLY A 6 3.46 -2.61 24.31
N PRO A 7 3.27 -1.57 25.16
CA PRO A 7 1.96 -0.93 25.36
C PRO A 7 1.37 -0.33 24.06
N TRP A 8 2.20 -0.16 23.02
CA TRP A 8 1.85 0.46 21.74
C TRP A 8 1.50 -0.55 20.63
N ARG A 9 1.49 -1.85 20.94
CA ARG A 9 1.28 -2.91 19.93
C ARG A 9 0.01 -2.67 19.11
N ASP A 10 -1.11 -2.42 19.78
CA ASP A 10 -2.42 -2.31 19.12
C ASP A 10 -2.50 -1.05 18.25
N ASP A 11 -1.90 0.05 18.68
CA ASP A 11 -1.78 1.28 17.88
C ASP A 11 -0.92 1.06 16.63
N ILE A 12 0.18 0.31 16.74
CA ILE A 12 1.02 -0.06 15.59
C ILE A 12 0.24 -0.96 14.63
N VAL A 13 -0.50 -1.96 15.13
CA VAL A 13 -1.34 -2.83 14.29
C VAL A 13 -2.42 -2.03 13.58
N LYS A 14 -3.01 -1.03 14.23
CA LYS A 14 -3.98 -0.13 13.61
C LYS A 14 -3.33 0.70 12.49
N LEU A 15 -2.21 1.35 12.77
CA LEU A 15 -1.46 2.13 11.77
C LEU A 15 -1.05 1.29 10.56
N LEU A 16 -0.58 0.06 10.81
CA LEU A 16 -0.23 -0.88 9.74
C LEU A 16 -1.45 -1.30 8.92
N ASN A 17 -2.63 -1.43 9.53
CA ASN A 17 -3.85 -1.70 8.78
C ASN A 17 -4.24 -0.49 7.90
N ASP A 18 -4.12 0.75 8.38
CA ASP A 18 -4.39 1.93 7.56
C ASP A 18 -3.42 2.04 6.36
N ALA A 19 -2.14 1.69 6.59
CA ALA A 19 -1.14 1.58 5.53
C ALA A 19 -1.48 0.45 4.53
N LEU A 20 -1.85 -0.74 5.03
CA LEU A 20 -2.28 -1.87 4.20
C LEU A 20 -3.46 -1.48 3.28
N ALA A 21 -4.42 -0.72 3.81
CA ALA A 21 -5.54 -0.24 3.01
C ALA A 21 -5.09 0.66 1.87
N THR A 22 -4.17 1.59 2.18
CA THR A 22 -3.59 2.54 1.23
C THR A 22 -2.91 1.80 0.10
N GLU A 23 -2.06 0.81 0.41
CA GLU A 23 -1.38 0.00 -0.58
C GLU A 23 -2.35 -0.81 -1.45
N LEU A 24 -3.37 -1.43 -0.85
CA LEU A 24 -4.39 -2.18 -1.60
C LEU A 24 -5.19 -1.28 -2.56
N VAL A 25 -5.56 -0.07 -2.13
CA VAL A 25 -6.24 0.90 -3.01
C VAL A 25 -5.30 1.31 -4.16
N CYS A 26 -4.02 1.57 -3.87
CA CYS A 26 -3.03 1.89 -4.90
C CYS A 26 -2.84 0.73 -5.90
N VAL A 27 -2.76 -0.53 -5.46
CA VAL A 27 -2.71 -1.70 -6.34
C VAL A 27 -3.88 -1.71 -7.31
N LEU A 28 -5.11 -1.52 -6.78
CA LEU A 28 -6.32 -1.54 -7.60
C LEU A 28 -6.35 -0.36 -8.59
N ARG A 29 -5.92 0.83 -8.15
CA ARG A 29 -5.82 2.03 -8.99
C ARG A 29 -4.82 1.85 -10.13
N TYR A 30 -3.60 1.42 -9.83
CA TYR A 30 -2.59 1.21 -10.86
C TYR A 30 -2.93 0.07 -11.83
N LYS A 31 -3.56 -1.02 -11.35
CA LYS A 31 -4.09 -2.05 -12.25
C LYS A 31 -5.16 -1.52 -13.19
N ARG A 32 -6.07 -0.68 -12.69
CA ARG A 32 -7.06 0.00 -13.54
C ARG A 32 -6.36 0.85 -14.59
N HIS A 33 -5.43 1.72 -14.19
CA HIS A 33 -4.67 2.57 -15.12
C HIS A 33 -3.86 1.77 -16.14
N TYR A 34 -3.25 0.64 -15.77
CA TYR A 34 -2.59 -0.27 -16.70
C TYR A 34 -3.52 -0.72 -17.83
N PHE A 35 -4.71 -1.23 -17.48
CA PHE A 35 -5.67 -1.68 -18.49
C PHE A 35 -6.24 -0.53 -19.33
N THR A 36 -6.45 0.65 -18.72
CA THR A 36 -6.88 1.84 -19.46
C THR A 36 -5.81 2.32 -20.44
N ALA A 37 -4.56 2.47 -20.02
CA ALA A 37 -3.45 2.93 -20.86
C ALA A 37 -3.16 1.98 -22.04
N ASN A 38 -3.33 0.66 -21.82
CA ASN A 38 -3.28 -0.33 -22.91
C ASN A 38 -4.38 -0.10 -23.95
N GLY A 39 -5.60 0.25 -23.53
CA GLY A 39 -6.70 0.57 -24.44
C GLY A 39 -6.51 1.87 -25.24
N VAL A 40 -5.70 2.82 -24.73
CA VAL A 40 -5.42 4.12 -25.35
C VAL A 40 -4.10 4.10 -26.14
N ALA A 41 -3.51 2.93 -26.38
CA ALA A 41 -2.25 2.74 -27.11
C ALA A 41 -1.05 3.50 -26.50
N SER A 42 -0.94 3.54 -25.17
CA SER A 42 0.21 4.11 -24.45
C SER A 42 0.97 3.03 -23.67
N PRO A 43 1.78 2.18 -24.35
CA PRO A 43 2.42 1.02 -23.74
C PRO A 43 3.41 1.41 -22.63
N ALA A 44 4.15 2.51 -22.79
CA ALA A 44 5.10 2.95 -21.76
C ALA A 44 4.41 3.33 -20.44
N ILE A 45 3.26 4.00 -20.52
CA ILE A 45 2.48 4.37 -19.32
C ILE A 45 1.83 3.13 -18.71
N ALA A 46 1.37 2.20 -19.54
CA ALA A 46 0.88 0.92 -19.06
C ALA A 46 1.98 0.17 -18.29
N ASP A 47 3.15 -0.05 -18.90
CA ASP A 47 4.26 -0.77 -18.27
C ASP A 47 4.66 -0.14 -16.92
N GLU A 48 4.71 1.19 -16.85
CA GLU A 48 4.98 1.91 -15.60
C GLU A 48 3.87 1.71 -14.54
N CYS A 49 2.60 1.76 -14.93
CA CYS A 49 1.50 1.45 -14.02
C CYS A 49 1.58 0.00 -13.51
N LEU A 50 1.99 -0.95 -14.35
CA LEU A 50 2.17 -2.33 -13.94
C LEU A 50 3.32 -2.49 -12.95
N VAL A 51 4.44 -1.79 -13.17
CA VAL A 51 5.56 -1.76 -12.20
C VAL A 51 5.06 -1.28 -10.84
N HIS A 52 4.36 -0.14 -10.79
CA HIS A 52 3.83 0.37 -9.53
C HIS A 52 2.81 -0.57 -8.89
N ALA A 53 1.88 -1.15 -9.65
CA ALA A 53 0.95 -2.13 -9.11
C ALA A 53 1.65 -3.33 -8.44
N ASN A 54 2.79 -3.76 -8.98
CA ASN A 54 3.59 -4.84 -8.39
C ASN A 54 4.36 -4.38 -7.16
N GLU A 55 4.91 -3.17 -7.15
CA GLU A 55 5.58 -2.57 -5.99
C GLU A 55 4.63 -2.44 -4.79
N GLU A 56 3.44 -1.85 -4.99
CA GLU A 56 2.43 -1.68 -3.92
C GLU A 56 1.87 -3.03 -3.44
N SER A 57 1.81 -4.03 -4.32
CA SER A 57 1.46 -5.40 -3.92
C SER A 57 2.54 -5.98 -2.99
N ALA A 58 3.81 -5.80 -3.32
CA ALA A 58 4.91 -6.26 -2.47
C ALA A 58 4.97 -5.48 -1.14
N HIS A 59 4.58 -4.20 -1.13
CA HIS A 59 4.42 -3.43 0.11
C HIS A 59 3.27 -3.98 0.97
N SER A 60 2.11 -4.25 0.36
CA SER A 60 0.95 -4.86 1.02
C SER A 60 1.31 -6.17 1.73
N ASP A 61 2.08 -7.03 1.05
CA ASP A 61 2.51 -8.32 1.60
C ASP A 61 3.42 -8.15 2.83
N LYS A 62 4.40 -7.24 2.76
CA LYS A 62 5.30 -6.93 3.89
C LYS A 62 4.55 -6.38 5.10
N ILE A 63 3.58 -5.49 4.87
CA ILE A 63 2.74 -4.93 5.93
C ILE A 63 1.90 -6.04 6.57
N ALA A 64 1.25 -6.87 5.74
CA ALA A 64 0.43 -7.97 6.20
C ALA A 64 1.25 -8.97 7.04
N GLU A 65 2.46 -9.31 6.59
CA GLU A 65 3.38 -10.15 7.34
C GLU A 65 3.75 -9.51 8.67
N ARG A 66 4.06 -8.21 8.69
CA ARG A 66 4.40 -7.49 9.93
C ARG A 66 3.27 -7.49 10.94
N ILE A 67 2.01 -7.32 10.49
CA ILE A 67 0.84 -7.42 11.35
C ILE A 67 0.76 -8.83 11.99
N VAL A 68 1.07 -9.90 11.25
CA VAL A 68 1.12 -11.27 11.81
C VAL A 68 2.20 -11.41 12.87
N GLN A 69 3.40 -10.90 12.60
CA GLN A 69 4.52 -10.98 13.55
C GLN A 69 4.20 -10.24 14.86
N LEU A 70 3.40 -9.18 14.79
CA LEU A 70 2.85 -8.47 15.94
C LEU A 70 1.60 -9.15 16.53
N GLY A 71 1.18 -10.31 16.03
CA GLY A 71 0.00 -11.06 16.47
C GLY A 71 -1.34 -10.40 16.14
N GLY A 72 -1.35 -9.35 15.32
CA GLY A 72 -2.55 -8.65 14.89
C GLY A 72 -3.29 -9.37 13.77
N GLN A 73 -4.52 -8.93 13.49
CA GLN A 73 -5.30 -9.38 12.33
C GLN A 73 -5.19 -8.36 11.20
N ARG A 74 -5.07 -8.87 9.98
CA ARG A 74 -4.97 -8.06 8.77
C ARG A 74 -6.38 -7.85 8.25
N ASP A 75 -6.75 -6.60 8.03
CA ASP A 75 -8.01 -6.27 7.38
C ASP A 75 -7.77 -6.13 5.87
N PHE A 76 -8.33 -7.06 5.09
CA PHE A 76 -8.35 -7.05 3.63
C PHE A 76 -9.76 -6.77 3.08
N ASN A 77 -10.71 -6.39 3.94
CA ASN A 77 -12.10 -6.24 3.55
C ASN A 77 -12.27 -5.11 2.53
N PRO A 78 -12.70 -5.40 1.29
CA PRO A 78 -12.84 -4.39 0.25
C PRO A 78 -13.86 -3.30 0.62
N LYS A 79 -14.85 -3.63 1.46
CA LYS A 79 -15.92 -2.71 1.86
C LYS A 79 -15.40 -1.52 2.67
N THR A 80 -14.32 -1.69 3.42
CA THR A 80 -13.81 -0.70 4.36
C THR A 80 -12.49 -0.08 3.91
N LEU A 81 -11.93 -0.48 2.76
CA LEU A 81 -10.61 -0.02 2.33
C LEU A 81 -10.50 1.50 2.24
N LEU A 82 -11.49 2.16 1.61
CA LEU A 82 -11.46 3.60 1.39
C LEU A 82 -11.62 4.40 2.68
N ASP A 83 -12.32 3.87 3.68
CA ASP A 83 -12.56 4.55 4.96
C ASP A 83 -11.27 4.77 5.77
N ARG A 84 -10.24 3.96 5.49
CA ARG A 84 -8.95 3.93 6.22
C ARG A 84 -7.75 4.17 5.31
N SER A 85 -7.95 4.25 4.00
CA SER A 85 -6.91 4.54 3.03
C SER A 85 -6.54 6.01 3.07
N HIS A 86 -5.25 6.31 2.96
CA HIS A 86 -4.74 7.67 2.73
C HIS A 86 -4.61 8.01 1.24
N ALA A 87 -4.95 7.06 0.37
CA ALA A 87 -4.98 7.23 -1.08
C ALA A 87 -6.42 7.08 -1.60
N ASP A 88 -6.77 7.91 -2.56
CA ASP A 88 -8.02 7.78 -3.31
C ASP A 88 -7.91 6.70 -4.38
N TYR A 89 -9.04 6.05 -4.68
CA TYR A 89 -9.10 5.06 -5.77
C TYR A 89 -8.86 5.67 -7.15
N ASP A 90 -9.32 6.90 -7.39
CA ASP A 90 -9.29 7.67 -8.65
C ASP A 90 -9.57 6.88 -9.95
N GLU A 91 -10.58 7.36 -10.68
CA GLU A 91 -11.01 6.79 -11.95
C GLU A 91 -10.54 7.55 -13.19
N ALA A 92 -9.56 8.45 -13.04
CA ALA A 92 -9.01 9.21 -14.16
C ALA A 92 -8.62 8.33 -15.37
N THR A 93 -9.04 8.80 -16.55
CA THR A 93 -8.74 8.18 -17.85
C THR A 93 -7.69 8.97 -18.63
N GLU A 94 -7.42 10.21 -18.21
CA GLU A 94 -6.41 11.08 -18.80
C GLU A 94 -5.01 10.61 -18.38
N LEU A 95 -4.14 10.35 -19.37
CA LEU A 95 -2.78 9.84 -19.13
C LEU A 95 -1.97 10.73 -18.18
N GLN A 96 -2.12 12.06 -18.30
CA GLN A 96 -1.41 13.01 -17.43
C GLN A 96 -1.88 12.93 -15.96
N ALA A 97 -3.15 12.64 -15.71
CA ALA A 97 -3.67 12.42 -14.36
C ALA A 97 -3.13 11.11 -13.76
N MET A 98 -3.03 10.04 -14.56
CA MET A 98 -2.42 8.76 -14.15
C MET A 98 -0.95 8.94 -13.74
N VAL A 99 -0.21 9.79 -14.46
CA VAL A 99 1.18 10.11 -14.14
C VAL A 99 1.28 10.94 -12.85
N ASN A 100 0.41 11.94 -12.68
CA ASN A 100 0.46 12.85 -11.53
C ASN A 100 -0.06 12.24 -10.23
N GLY A 101 -0.94 11.24 -10.31
CA GLY A 101 -1.45 10.46 -9.16
C GLY A 101 -0.40 9.57 -8.47
N ARG A 102 0.86 9.57 -8.94
CA ARG A 102 1.97 8.78 -8.40
C ARG A 102 2.43 9.16 -6.99
N GLN A 103 1.87 10.21 -6.39
CA GLN A 103 2.25 10.65 -5.05
C GLN A 103 1.62 9.81 -3.93
N SER A 104 1.47 8.50 -4.13
CA SER A 104 1.34 7.59 -3.01
C SER A 104 2.62 7.73 -2.21
N LEU A 105 2.53 8.39 -1.04
CA LEU A 105 3.62 8.56 -0.10
C LEU A 105 4.30 7.20 0.07
N SER A 106 5.47 7.04 -0.55
CA SER A 106 6.11 5.75 -0.62
C SER A 106 6.28 5.21 0.81
N ALA A 107 5.77 4.00 1.02
CA ALA A 107 5.94 3.20 2.23
C ALA A 107 7.37 3.11 2.82
N PRO A 108 8.50 3.35 2.09
CA PRO A 108 9.83 3.23 2.69
C PRO A 108 10.07 4.12 3.90
N ARG A 109 9.38 5.27 4.06
CA ARG A 109 9.63 6.14 5.22
C ARG A 109 9.08 5.59 6.54
N LEU A 110 7.91 4.95 6.52
CA LEU A 110 7.34 4.34 7.73
C LEU A 110 7.95 2.96 8.02
N MET A 111 8.24 2.17 6.99
CA MET A 111 8.84 0.85 7.17
C MET A 111 10.30 0.91 7.63
N ALA A 112 11.12 1.82 7.12
CA ALA A 112 12.52 1.93 7.54
C ALA A 112 12.67 2.39 9.00
N SER A 113 11.79 3.27 9.48
CA SER A 113 11.87 3.79 10.84
C SER A 113 11.34 2.78 11.89
N LEU A 114 10.24 2.09 11.59
CA LEU A 114 9.66 1.09 12.50
C LEU A 114 10.42 -0.25 12.51
N ALA A 115 11.05 -0.64 11.39
CA ALA A 115 11.88 -1.84 11.34
C ALA A 115 13.22 -1.67 12.10
N PHE A 116 13.79 -0.46 12.11
CA PHE A 116 15.05 -0.19 12.80
C PHE A 116 14.88 0.06 14.31
N SER A 117 13.79 0.69 14.74
CA SER A 117 13.59 1.07 16.15
C SER A 117 13.16 -0.07 17.08
N LEU A 118 12.71 -1.23 16.54
CA LEU A 118 12.28 -2.39 17.35
C LEU A 118 13.24 -3.59 17.23
N ALA A 119 14.39 -3.40 16.57
CA ALA A 119 15.44 -4.40 16.39
C ALA A 119 16.70 -4.13 17.23
N SER A 120 16.67 -3.15 18.14
CA SER A 120 17.70 -3.02 19.17
C SER A 120 17.34 -3.87 20.40
N PRO A 121 18.30 -4.63 20.97
CA PRO A 121 18.10 -5.34 22.24
C PRO A 121 17.84 -4.38 23.41
#